data_AF-A0A2E2ZDR6-F1
#
_entry.id   AF-A0A2E2ZDR6-F1
#
_cell.length_a   1.000
_cell.length_b   1.000
_cell.length_c   1.000
_cell.angle_alpha   90.00
_cell.angle_beta   90.00
_cell.angle_gamma   90.00
#
_symmetry.space_group_name_H-M   'P 1'
#
loop_
_entity.id
_entity.type
_entity.pdbx_description
1 polymer ?
#
loop_
_entity_poly.entity_id
_entity_poly.type
_entity_poly.pdbx_seq_one_letter_code
_entity_poly.pdbx_strand_id
1 'polypeptide(L)'
;MAQTISNSIRIIPRDENFLNRNVGASGEIFYNRDENTLRLYDGNTRGGYTVASTANLSTITGTAGVASLEYTTTIDNDGVSNKYVFNNVSAPELQLVIGYTYVFDQSDQTNEYYPNPDGGVNNQHPLSFSETPNGELAFGAIYENNIKYQLDGKEVTQEIYKGVKFASAIERKVFLLVTKDTPTTLYYYCTRHQNMGNSISVVEPGAGGSGDASASIAVGENAPAEPVVGNIWFNNSTGVLYIRADDASGDEYWIQPSVPQTDAFTQFTVDTDTLAPTDSADEITFVAGSNVTITADAVANTIEIAATGGGGGGGGDVVSDTTPELGGDLDLNTSDITGTGNINITGAIAASTSVSAPSFVNTGVGGASITSASTLSISAQDSIVVNGEIDLGVILKSSEKLNMKTSATGVVEHDYDTGAVWYHSSLSGNFTANLTNIPTDDNRVIVVTLLISQGGTPYLPTALQIDGAAQSILWLDATTPSGNGGQLDSVTFSLIRQSASWNVIGALTTFG
;
A
#
# COMPACT_ATOMS: atom_id res chain seq x y z
N MET A 1 28.42 47.20 -11.41
CA MET A 1 28.25 48.52 -10.75
C MET A 1 29.08 48.52 -9.48
N ALA A 2 29.96 49.50 -9.29
CA ALA A 2 30.68 49.68 -8.03
C ALA A 2 29.68 50.18 -6.97
N GLN A 3 29.60 49.50 -5.82
CA GLN A 3 28.82 50.00 -4.69
C GLN A 3 29.55 51.19 -4.07
N THR A 4 28.95 52.37 -4.18
CA THR A 4 29.41 53.55 -3.45
C THR A 4 28.93 53.44 -2.01
N ILE A 5 29.85 53.26 -1.07
CA ILE A 5 29.55 53.30 0.37
C ILE A 5 29.72 54.75 0.83
N SER A 6 28.65 55.33 1.39
CA SER A 6 28.71 56.65 2.04
C SER A 6 28.85 56.47 3.55
N ASN A 7 29.85 57.10 4.16
CA ASN A 7 30.11 57.02 5.60
C ASN A 7 29.29 58.03 6.44
N SER A 8 28.43 58.82 5.79
CA SER A 8 27.55 59.77 6.49
C SER A 8 26.27 60.02 5.71
N ILE A 9 25.13 59.96 6.38
CA ILE A 9 23.82 60.34 5.85
C ILE A 9 23.28 61.53 6.65
N ARG A 10 22.86 62.60 5.97
CA ARG A 10 22.12 63.73 6.56
C ARG A 10 20.72 63.74 5.98
N ILE A 11 19.72 63.51 6.81
CA ILE A 11 18.31 63.53 6.43
C ILE A 11 17.70 64.86 6.88
N ILE A 12 16.92 65.51 6.01
CA ILE A 12 16.29 66.79 6.34
C ILE A 12 14.89 66.51 6.91
N PRO A 13 14.56 67.04 8.11
CA PRO A 13 13.24 66.89 8.70
C PRO A 13 12.09 67.40 7.81
N ARG A 14 10.95 66.72 7.86
CA ARG A 14 9.68 67.12 7.20
C ARG A 14 8.53 67.00 8.19
N ASP A 15 7.49 67.80 7.98
CA ASP A 15 6.23 67.68 8.70
C ASP A 15 5.41 66.49 8.20
N GLU A 16 4.56 65.97 9.07
CA GLU A 16 3.76 64.79 8.80
C GLU A 16 2.77 65.00 7.64
N ASN A 17 2.16 66.18 7.52
CA ASN A 17 1.21 66.47 6.44
C ASN A 17 1.88 66.44 5.06
N PHE A 18 3.12 66.91 4.98
CA PHE A 18 3.94 66.79 3.78
C PHE A 18 4.23 65.32 3.44
N LEU A 19 4.63 64.54 4.44
CA LEU A 19 4.98 63.13 4.26
C LEU A 19 3.75 62.28 3.88
N ASN A 20 2.61 62.46 4.54
CA ASN A 20 1.38 61.71 4.31
C ASN A 20 0.76 61.94 2.92
N ARG A 21 1.12 63.02 2.22
CA ARG A 21 0.64 63.32 0.86
C ARG A 21 1.54 62.74 -0.24
N ASN A 22 2.78 62.38 0.07
CA ASN A 22 3.75 61.89 -0.91
C ASN A 22 3.63 60.37 -1.11
N VAL A 23 3.94 59.87 -2.31
CA VAL A 23 4.10 58.42 -2.57
C VAL A 23 5.58 58.01 -2.55
N GLY A 24 6.50 59.00 -2.57
CA GLY A 24 7.95 58.79 -2.51
C GLY A 24 8.49 57.90 -3.63
N ALA A 25 9.81 57.82 -3.78
CA ALA A 25 10.43 56.75 -4.55
C ALA A 25 10.80 55.57 -3.63
N SER A 26 10.86 54.36 -4.19
CA SER A 26 11.26 53.17 -3.44
C SER A 26 12.67 53.34 -2.86
N GLY A 27 12.81 53.20 -1.54
CA GLY A 27 14.05 53.38 -0.81
C GLY A 27 14.31 54.80 -0.30
N GLU A 28 13.40 55.75 -0.50
CA GLU A 28 13.52 57.07 0.12
C GLU A 28 13.27 57.00 1.63
N ILE A 29 14.10 57.71 2.39
CA ILE A 29 14.03 57.82 3.85
C ILE A 29 13.91 59.28 4.23
N PHE A 30 12.87 59.62 5.00
CA PHE A 30 12.66 60.95 5.57
C PHE A 30 12.63 60.89 7.09
N TYR A 31 13.04 61.97 7.76
CA TYR A 31 12.82 62.15 9.19
C TYR A 31 11.51 62.89 9.40
N ASN A 32 10.50 62.22 9.96
CA ASN A 32 9.27 62.86 10.42
C ASN A 32 9.57 63.57 11.74
N ARG A 33 9.52 64.90 11.72
CA ARG A 33 9.81 65.72 12.90
C ARG A 33 8.68 65.73 13.91
N ASP A 34 7.45 65.47 13.46
CA ASP A 34 6.27 65.51 14.32
C ASP A 34 6.17 64.20 15.13
N GLU A 35 6.55 63.07 14.51
CA GLU A 35 6.59 61.74 15.16
C GLU A 35 7.97 61.33 15.71
N ASN A 36 9.00 62.18 15.53
CA ASN A 36 10.41 61.91 15.89
C ASN A 36 10.92 60.53 15.45
N THR A 37 10.70 60.21 14.17
CA THR A 37 11.07 58.92 13.61
C THR A 37 11.39 58.98 12.12
N LEU A 38 11.85 57.87 11.55
CA LEU A 38 12.08 57.74 10.12
C LEU A 38 10.81 57.24 9.41
N ARG A 39 10.61 57.71 8.18
CA ARG A 39 9.59 57.25 7.24
C ARG A 39 10.28 56.64 6.02
N LEU A 40 9.96 55.40 5.67
CA LEU A 40 10.49 54.71 4.49
C LEU A 40 9.40 54.63 3.41
N TYR A 41 9.75 54.93 2.17
CA TYR A 41 8.84 54.82 1.03
C TYR A 41 9.20 53.61 0.17
N ASP A 42 8.18 52.89 -0.30
CA ASP A 42 8.31 51.75 -1.23
C ASP A 42 8.01 52.14 -2.69
N GLY A 43 7.59 53.40 -2.93
CA GLY A 43 7.19 53.91 -4.23
C GLY A 43 5.72 53.65 -4.60
N ASN A 44 4.95 52.98 -3.74
CA ASN A 44 3.55 52.60 -4.01
C ASN A 44 2.60 53.12 -2.93
N THR A 45 3.03 53.09 -1.67
CA THR A 45 2.21 53.41 -0.51
C THR A 45 2.28 54.90 -0.21
N ARG A 46 1.15 55.60 -0.39
CA ARG A 46 1.05 57.02 -0.02
C ARG A 46 1.28 57.18 1.49
N GLY A 47 2.21 58.06 1.86
CA GLY A 47 2.64 58.26 3.24
C GLY A 47 3.80 57.37 3.69
N GLY A 48 4.12 56.30 2.95
CA GLY A 48 5.18 55.35 3.33
C GLY A 48 4.94 54.68 4.70
N TYR A 49 5.98 54.05 5.23
CA TYR A 49 5.98 53.30 6.49
C TYR A 49 6.75 54.05 7.57
N THR A 50 6.11 54.25 8.72
CA THR A 50 6.75 54.81 9.92
C THR A 50 7.61 53.73 10.59
N VAL A 51 8.86 54.05 10.89
CA VAL A 51 9.71 53.19 11.71
C VAL A 51 9.30 53.36 13.17
N ALA A 52 9.17 52.23 13.88
CA ALA A 52 8.92 52.28 15.31
C ALA A 52 10.17 52.76 16.06
N SER A 53 9.97 53.69 16.99
CA SER A 53 10.94 54.15 17.97
C SER A 53 10.31 54.05 19.36
N THR A 54 11.11 54.00 20.42
CA THR A 54 10.57 54.00 21.79
C THR A 54 9.67 55.21 22.05
N ALA A 55 9.93 56.34 21.38
CA ALA A 55 9.17 57.57 21.52
C ALA A 55 7.79 57.54 20.83
N ASN A 56 7.58 56.73 19.79
CA ASN A 56 6.28 56.63 19.10
C ASN A 56 5.60 55.27 19.24
N LEU A 57 6.23 54.33 19.96
CA LEU A 57 5.76 52.96 20.10
C LEU A 57 4.34 52.91 20.63
N SER A 58 4.03 53.67 21.69
CA SER A 58 2.69 53.72 22.29
C SER A 58 1.61 54.17 21.31
N THR A 59 1.90 55.17 20.48
CA THR A 59 0.98 55.61 19.41
C THR A 59 0.82 54.52 18.35
N ILE A 60 1.92 53.91 17.91
CA ILE A 60 1.90 52.86 16.88
C ILE A 60 1.11 51.63 17.36
N THR A 61 1.41 51.10 18.54
CA THR A 61 0.72 49.94 19.11
C THR A 61 -0.73 50.24 19.46
N GLY A 62 -1.00 51.43 20.00
CA GLY A 62 -2.35 51.94 20.26
C GLY A 62 -3.20 51.96 19.00
N THR A 63 -2.78 52.70 17.97
CA THR A 63 -3.53 52.86 16.71
C THR A 63 -3.61 51.56 15.89
N ALA A 64 -2.57 50.73 15.91
CA ALA A 64 -2.57 49.46 15.17
C ALA A 64 -3.40 48.35 15.84
N GLY A 65 -3.87 48.54 17.08
CA GLY A 65 -4.56 47.49 17.84
C GLY A 65 -3.64 46.34 18.28
N VAL A 66 -2.32 46.53 18.24
CA VAL A 66 -1.32 45.48 18.54
C VAL A 66 -0.80 45.69 19.95
N ALA A 67 -0.99 44.69 20.82
CA ALA A 67 -0.68 44.81 22.25
C ALA A 67 -1.27 46.08 22.86
N SER A 68 -2.51 46.42 22.48
CA SER A 68 -3.21 47.58 22.99
C SER A 68 -4.64 47.25 23.40
N LEU A 69 -5.17 48.04 24.33
CA LEU A 69 -6.56 47.97 24.76
C LEU A 69 -7.13 49.37 24.80
N GLU A 70 -8.24 49.57 24.10
CA GLU A 70 -8.98 50.84 24.09
C GLU A 70 -10.11 50.82 25.11
N TYR A 71 -10.18 51.86 25.94
CA TYR A 71 -11.28 52.16 26.84
C TYR A 71 -12.09 53.32 26.26
N THR A 72 -13.33 53.04 25.87
CA THR A 72 -14.32 54.10 25.67
C THR A 72 -14.56 54.76 27.03
N THR A 73 -14.18 56.03 27.13
CA THR A 73 -14.26 56.82 28.36
C THR A 73 -15.44 57.76 28.27
N THR A 74 -16.44 57.59 29.13
CA THR A 74 -17.55 58.51 29.30
C THR A 74 -17.61 59.01 30.75
N ILE A 75 -18.49 59.97 31.04
CA ILE A 75 -18.70 60.48 32.38
C ILE A 75 -20.13 60.19 32.81
N ASP A 76 -20.29 59.64 34.01
CA ASP A 76 -21.58 59.51 34.68
C ASP A 76 -21.48 60.01 36.13
N ASN A 77 -22.60 60.06 36.85
CA ASN A 77 -22.68 60.45 38.25
C ASN A 77 -23.18 59.26 39.08
N ASP A 78 -22.41 58.86 40.10
CA ASP A 78 -22.79 57.76 41.01
C ASP A 78 -23.74 58.20 42.13
N GLY A 79 -24.29 59.40 42.06
CA GLY A 79 -25.09 60.05 43.09
C GLY A 79 -24.28 60.89 44.08
N VAL A 80 -22.95 60.83 44.03
CA VAL A 80 -22.04 61.58 44.91
C VAL A 80 -21.12 62.51 44.12
N SER A 81 -20.48 62.00 43.07
CA SER A 81 -19.63 62.80 42.18
C SER A 81 -19.67 62.28 40.75
N ASN A 82 -19.19 63.09 39.81
CA ASN A 82 -18.90 62.58 38.48
C ASN A 82 -17.82 61.50 38.58
N LYS A 83 -17.92 60.46 37.76
CA LYS A 83 -16.99 59.33 37.68
C LYS A 83 -16.61 59.10 36.23
N TYR A 84 -15.36 58.70 36.00
CA TYR A 84 -14.99 58.08 34.73
C TYR A 84 -15.70 56.74 34.61
N VAL A 85 -16.32 56.53 33.47
CA VAL A 85 -16.89 55.26 33.08
C VAL A 85 -16.00 54.70 31.97
N PHE A 86 -15.37 53.56 32.22
CA PHE A 86 -14.56 52.86 31.23
C PHE A 86 -15.30 51.61 30.77
N ASN A 87 -15.61 51.51 29.47
CA ASN A 87 -16.35 50.40 28.88
C ASN A 87 -17.64 50.04 29.66
N ASN A 88 -18.41 51.07 30.04
CA ASN A 88 -19.66 50.99 30.81
C ASN A 88 -19.52 50.62 32.30
N VAL A 89 -18.32 50.55 32.87
CA VAL A 89 -18.13 50.36 34.31
C VAL A 89 -17.71 51.69 34.94
N SER A 90 -18.43 52.12 35.97
CA SER A 90 -18.17 53.39 36.68
C SER A 90 -17.03 53.24 37.69
N ALA A 91 -16.04 54.13 37.58
CA ALA A 91 -14.80 54.18 38.37
C ALA A 91 -14.19 52.80 38.71
N PRO A 92 -13.95 51.93 37.72
CA PRO A 92 -13.41 50.60 37.97
C PRO A 92 -11.98 50.65 38.49
N GLU A 93 -11.61 49.73 39.38
CA GLU A 93 -10.19 49.41 39.55
C GLU A 93 -9.68 48.77 38.25
N LEU A 94 -8.62 49.34 37.68
CA LEU A 94 -8.03 48.80 36.46
C LEU A 94 -6.86 47.90 36.78
N GLN A 95 -6.66 46.88 35.95
CA GLN A 95 -5.44 46.09 35.94
C GLN A 95 -4.79 46.23 34.57
N LEU A 96 -3.58 46.77 34.54
CA LEU A 96 -2.82 46.99 33.31
C LEU A 96 -1.63 46.05 33.26
N VAL A 97 -1.39 45.47 32.08
CA VAL A 97 -0.36 44.47 31.87
C VAL A 97 0.87 45.13 31.25
N ILE A 98 2.05 44.84 31.79
CA ILE A 98 3.33 45.29 31.23
C ILE A 98 3.46 44.84 29.78
N GLY A 99 3.89 45.76 28.91
CA GLY A 99 4.02 45.54 27.47
C GLY A 99 2.80 45.98 26.65
N TYR A 100 1.69 46.33 27.29
CA TYR A 100 0.49 46.82 26.60
C TYR A 100 0.43 48.35 26.55
N THR A 101 -0.16 48.88 25.48
CA THR A 101 -0.59 50.29 25.43
C THR A 101 -2.08 50.42 25.66
N TYR A 102 -2.47 51.19 26.66
CA TYR A 102 -3.87 51.49 26.94
C TYR A 102 -4.25 52.82 26.33
N VAL A 103 -5.33 52.83 25.56
CA VAL A 103 -5.86 54.01 24.88
C VAL A 103 -7.16 54.40 25.59
N PHE A 104 -7.19 55.56 26.21
CA PHE A 104 -8.39 56.12 26.82
C PHE A 104 -9.01 57.11 25.85
N ASP A 105 -10.10 56.71 25.22
CA ASP A 105 -10.83 57.55 24.27
C ASP A 105 -11.87 58.40 25.01
N GLN A 106 -11.56 59.69 25.18
CA GLN A 106 -12.40 60.71 25.79
C GLN A 106 -13.18 61.54 24.76
N SER A 107 -13.33 61.05 23.53
CA SER A 107 -14.01 61.79 22.46
C SER A 107 -15.52 61.91 22.71
N ASP A 108 -16.09 61.08 23.57
CA ASP A 108 -17.48 61.20 23.98
C ASP A 108 -17.77 62.55 24.66
N GLN A 109 -18.89 63.14 24.28
CA GLN A 109 -19.27 64.51 24.59
C GLN A 109 -19.55 64.73 26.10
N THR A 110 -19.82 63.65 26.84
CA THR A 110 -19.92 63.66 28.31
C THR A 110 -18.61 64.09 28.98
N ASN A 111 -17.44 63.84 28.36
CA ASN A 111 -16.16 64.32 28.87
C ASN A 111 -16.02 65.84 28.81
N GLU A 112 -16.79 66.53 27.98
CA GLU A 112 -16.74 67.99 27.85
C GLU A 112 -17.83 68.70 28.64
N TYR A 113 -19.04 68.13 28.75
CA TYR A 113 -20.19 68.86 29.28
C TYR A 113 -20.80 68.24 30.53
N TYR A 114 -20.69 66.94 30.78
CA TYR A 114 -21.47 66.26 31.81
C TYR A 114 -21.30 66.89 33.20
N PRO A 115 -22.34 67.09 34.03
CA PRO A 115 -23.72 66.64 33.85
C PRO A 115 -24.57 67.58 32.98
N ASN A 116 -23.98 68.61 32.37
CA ASN A 116 -24.70 69.48 31.45
C ASN A 116 -25.00 68.73 30.13
N PRO A 117 -26.12 69.05 29.46
CA PRO A 117 -26.41 68.50 28.13
C PRO A 117 -25.31 68.83 27.12
N ASP A 118 -25.18 67.99 26.09
CA ASP A 118 -24.24 68.20 25.00
C ASP A 118 -24.42 69.58 24.33
N GLY A 119 -23.32 70.32 24.18
CA GLY A 119 -23.30 71.70 23.69
C GLY A 119 -23.71 72.76 24.74
N GLY A 120 -23.88 72.35 26.00
CA GLY A 120 -24.25 73.20 27.13
C GLY A 120 -23.06 73.93 27.77
N VAL A 121 -23.16 74.18 29.09
CA VAL A 121 -22.08 74.83 29.83
C VAL A 121 -20.87 73.88 29.89
N ASN A 122 -19.71 74.38 29.47
CA ASN A 122 -18.46 73.64 29.46
C ASN A 122 -18.10 73.14 30.88
N ASN A 123 -17.97 71.82 31.05
CA ASN A 123 -17.53 71.16 32.27
C ASN A 123 -16.61 69.98 31.92
N GLN A 124 -15.33 70.26 31.68
CA GLN A 124 -14.41 69.27 31.10
C GLN A 124 -13.89 68.29 32.14
N HIS A 125 -13.60 67.06 31.71
CA HIS A 125 -13.01 66.01 32.53
C HIS A 125 -11.74 65.41 31.91
N PRO A 126 -10.67 66.18 31.68
CA PRO A 126 -9.45 65.65 31.06
C PRO A 126 -8.75 64.66 32.00
N LEU A 127 -8.48 63.47 31.50
CA LEU A 127 -7.86 62.35 32.20
C LEU A 127 -6.36 62.57 32.41
N SER A 128 -5.87 62.19 33.59
CA SER A 128 -4.44 62.16 33.94
C SER A 128 -4.14 61.00 34.86
N PHE A 129 -2.86 60.71 35.06
CA PHE A 129 -2.37 59.61 35.88
C PHE A 129 -1.43 60.13 36.96
N SER A 130 -1.44 59.49 38.13
CA SER A 130 -0.60 59.84 39.27
C SER A 130 -0.26 58.57 40.07
N GLU A 131 0.82 58.59 40.83
CA GLU A 131 1.13 57.55 41.82
C GLU A 131 0.29 57.68 43.10
N THR A 132 -0.46 58.78 43.25
CA THR A 132 -1.33 59.03 44.41
C THR A 132 -2.77 59.37 43.96
N PRO A 133 -3.80 59.04 44.76
CA PRO A 133 -5.19 59.36 44.43
C PRO A 133 -5.40 60.86 44.14
N ASN A 134 -6.23 61.20 43.17
CA ASN A 134 -6.58 62.57 42.76
C ASN A 134 -5.43 63.46 42.25
N GLY A 135 -4.21 62.92 42.12
CA GLY A 135 -3.05 63.61 41.56
C GLY A 135 -2.85 65.03 42.12
N GLU A 136 -2.61 65.99 41.23
CA GLU A 136 -2.32 67.39 41.59
C GLU A 136 -3.43 68.04 42.43
N LEU A 137 -4.68 67.58 42.33
CA LEU A 137 -5.80 68.12 43.10
C LEU A 137 -5.75 67.74 44.58
N ALA A 138 -4.89 66.78 44.97
CA ALA A 138 -4.70 66.32 46.34
C ALA A 138 -3.21 66.21 46.72
N PHE A 139 -2.40 67.18 46.26
CA PHE A 139 -0.94 67.27 46.52
C PHE A 139 -0.08 66.15 45.92
N GLY A 140 -0.65 65.33 45.02
CA GLY A 140 0.08 64.38 44.20
C GLY A 140 0.83 65.05 43.04
N ALA A 141 1.70 64.29 42.38
CA ALA A 141 2.37 64.70 41.15
C ALA A 141 1.74 64.03 39.93
N ILE A 142 1.88 64.64 38.76
CA ILE A 142 1.54 64.00 37.49
C ILE A 142 2.53 62.88 37.21
N TYR A 143 2.03 61.72 36.80
CA TYR A 143 2.85 60.68 36.19
C TYR A 143 2.85 60.89 34.67
N GLU A 144 4.00 61.26 34.10
CA GLU A 144 4.15 61.62 32.67
C GLU A 144 4.86 60.54 31.84
N ASN A 145 5.51 59.57 32.49
CA ASN A 145 6.33 58.58 31.82
C ASN A 145 5.48 57.68 30.91
N ASN A 146 5.86 57.60 29.63
CA ASN A 146 5.18 56.81 28.60
C ASN A 146 3.71 57.18 28.37
N ILE A 147 3.34 58.42 28.72
CA ILE A 147 2.01 58.98 28.45
C ILE A 147 2.07 59.89 27.23
N LYS A 148 1.06 59.77 26.37
CA LYS A 148 0.83 60.70 25.27
C LYS A 148 -0.59 61.19 25.24
N TYR A 149 -0.74 62.47 24.96
CA TYR A 149 -2.03 63.12 24.80
C TYR A 149 -2.22 63.49 23.33
N GLN A 150 -3.38 63.18 22.76
CA GLN A 150 -3.74 63.57 21.39
C GLN A 150 -5.06 64.32 21.35
N LEU A 151 -5.09 65.40 20.58
CA LEU A 151 -6.30 66.12 20.17
C LEU A 151 -6.36 66.15 18.64
N ASP A 152 -7.47 65.70 18.05
CA ASP A 152 -7.69 65.63 16.59
C ASP A 152 -6.52 64.95 15.84
N GLY A 153 -6.10 63.79 16.36
CA GLY A 153 -4.98 63.00 15.84
C GLY A 153 -3.58 63.59 16.05
N LYS A 154 -3.43 64.75 16.71
CA LYS A 154 -2.13 65.40 16.93
C LYS A 154 -1.67 65.29 18.36
N GLU A 155 -0.42 64.89 18.56
CA GLU A 155 0.22 64.87 19.88
C GLU A 155 0.32 66.28 20.47
N VAL A 156 -0.10 66.43 21.72
CA VAL A 156 -0.08 67.68 22.49
C VAL A 156 0.49 67.44 23.89
N THR A 157 0.94 68.50 24.57
CA THR A 157 1.30 68.39 25.98
C THR A 157 0.07 68.19 26.84
N GLN A 158 0.22 67.63 28.04
CA GLN A 158 -0.88 67.51 29.00
C GLN A 158 -1.53 68.87 29.28
N GLU A 159 -0.74 69.94 29.43
CA GLU A 159 -1.26 71.29 29.68
C GLU A 159 -2.20 71.76 28.56
N ILE A 160 -1.85 71.46 27.31
CA ILE A 160 -2.72 71.75 26.16
C ILE A 160 -3.96 70.85 26.18
N TYR A 161 -3.78 69.56 26.52
CA TYR A 161 -4.86 68.59 26.60
C TYR A 161 -5.89 68.97 27.67
N LYS A 162 -5.48 69.41 28.87
CA LYS A 162 -6.40 69.82 29.94
C LYS A 162 -6.95 71.25 29.81
N GLY A 163 -6.41 72.01 28.85
CA GLY A 163 -6.72 73.42 28.62
C GLY A 163 -7.92 73.67 27.70
N VAL A 164 -7.98 74.87 27.12
CA VAL A 164 -9.11 75.30 26.26
C VAL A 164 -9.30 74.45 25.01
N LYS A 165 -8.24 73.79 24.52
CA LYS A 165 -8.30 72.98 23.30
C LYS A 165 -9.05 71.65 23.48
N PHE A 166 -9.22 71.19 24.73
CA PHE A 166 -10.01 70.00 25.01
C PHE A 166 -11.42 70.14 24.43
N ALA A 167 -12.13 71.23 24.75
CA ALA A 167 -13.49 71.47 24.26
C ALA A 167 -13.57 71.56 22.73
N SER A 168 -12.59 72.21 22.09
CA SER A 168 -12.65 72.42 20.63
C SER A 168 -12.33 71.17 19.80
N ALA A 169 -11.71 70.15 20.39
CA ALA A 169 -11.32 68.93 19.69
C ALA A 169 -12.50 67.97 19.54
N ILE A 170 -12.59 67.25 18.44
CA ILE A 170 -13.58 66.20 18.20
C ILE A 170 -13.04 64.81 18.54
N GLU A 171 -11.70 64.64 18.53
CA GLU A 171 -11.04 63.42 18.99
C GLU A 171 -10.11 63.74 20.17
N ARG A 172 -10.21 62.97 21.25
CA ARG A 172 -9.45 63.20 22.50
C ARG A 172 -8.97 61.86 23.05
N LYS A 173 -7.67 61.59 22.92
CA LYS A 173 -7.11 60.30 23.33
C LYS A 173 -5.92 60.45 24.26
N VAL A 174 -5.84 59.57 25.25
CA VAL A 174 -4.67 59.43 26.12
C VAL A 174 -4.10 58.02 25.95
N PHE A 175 -2.82 57.92 25.61
CA PHE A 175 -2.12 56.65 25.44
C PHE A 175 -1.18 56.46 26.63
N LEU A 176 -1.23 55.29 27.27
CA LEU A 176 -0.32 54.88 28.33
C LEU A 176 0.36 53.57 27.91
N LEU A 177 1.65 53.61 27.59
CA LEU A 177 2.44 52.39 27.42
C LEU A 177 2.95 51.93 28.79
N VAL A 178 2.48 50.76 29.20
CA VAL A 178 2.88 50.15 30.46
C VAL A 178 4.16 49.35 30.23
N THR A 179 5.18 49.66 31.00
CA THR A 179 6.50 49.02 30.93
C THR A 179 6.85 48.46 32.30
N LYS A 180 7.92 47.67 32.38
CA LYS A 180 8.43 47.18 33.67
C LYS A 180 8.84 48.30 34.64
N ASP A 181 9.07 49.51 34.13
CA ASP A 181 9.45 50.68 34.93
C ASP A 181 8.23 51.52 35.34
N THR A 182 7.02 51.14 34.89
CA THR A 182 5.77 51.75 35.33
C THR A 182 5.46 51.31 36.77
N PRO A 183 5.08 52.22 37.69
CA PRO A 183 4.77 51.87 39.08
C PRO A 183 3.71 50.76 39.19
N THR A 184 3.87 49.88 40.18
CA THR A 184 2.92 48.78 40.44
C THR A 184 1.52 49.27 40.79
N THR A 185 1.40 50.52 41.24
CA THR A 185 0.14 51.19 41.50
C THR A 185 0.16 52.58 40.87
N LEU A 186 -0.83 52.86 40.03
CA LEU A 186 -1.16 54.18 39.54
C LEU A 186 -2.60 54.52 39.90
N TYR A 187 -2.99 55.76 39.69
CA TYR A 187 -4.36 56.24 39.82
C TYR A 187 -4.67 57.04 38.58
N TYR A 188 -5.77 56.71 37.92
CA TYR A 188 -6.34 57.62 36.93
C TYR A 188 -7.21 58.64 37.66
N TYR A 189 -7.15 59.90 37.27
CA TYR A 189 -7.89 60.97 37.91
C TYR A 189 -8.24 62.07 36.91
N CYS A 190 -9.23 62.90 37.29
CA CYS A 190 -9.62 64.05 36.50
C CYS A 190 -8.79 65.25 36.94
N THR A 191 -8.22 65.96 35.97
CA THR A 191 -7.41 67.16 36.23
C THR A 191 -8.19 68.34 36.81
N ARG A 192 -9.53 68.28 36.81
CA ARG A 192 -10.41 69.38 37.25
C ARG A 192 -11.30 69.04 38.45
N HIS A 193 -11.55 67.76 38.68
CA HIS A 193 -12.50 67.31 39.69
C HIS A 193 -11.88 66.18 40.52
N GLN A 194 -11.98 66.29 41.85
CA GLN A 194 -11.56 65.23 42.76
C GLN A 194 -12.56 64.06 42.73
N ASN A 195 -12.07 62.87 43.06
CA ASN A 195 -12.82 61.63 43.26
C ASN A 195 -13.49 61.07 42.01
N MET A 196 -13.02 61.41 40.81
CA MET A 196 -13.57 60.88 39.56
C MET A 196 -13.01 59.52 39.14
N GLY A 197 -11.80 59.19 39.57
CA GLY A 197 -11.13 57.97 39.15
C GLY A 197 -10.84 57.01 40.30
N ASN A 198 -10.02 56.01 40.01
CA ASN A 198 -9.72 54.91 40.92
C ASN A 198 -8.28 54.41 40.71
N SER A 199 -7.88 53.37 41.45
CA SER A 199 -6.56 52.75 41.32
C SER A 199 -6.42 51.91 40.06
N ILE A 200 -5.16 51.78 39.68
CA ILE A 200 -4.65 50.93 38.63
C ILE A 200 -3.58 50.03 39.25
N SER A 201 -3.70 48.72 39.07
CA SER A 201 -2.64 47.75 39.37
C SER A 201 -1.86 47.44 38.10
N VAL A 202 -0.53 47.54 38.14
CA VAL A 202 0.34 47.12 37.03
C VAL A 202 0.88 45.73 37.32
N VAL A 203 0.66 44.80 36.39
CA VAL A 203 0.99 43.39 36.54
C VAL A 203 1.86 42.89 35.39
N GLU A 204 2.64 41.84 35.65
CA GLU A 204 3.38 41.12 34.61
C GLU A 204 2.41 40.39 33.67
N PRO A 205 2.78 40.17 32.39
CA PRO A 205 2.03 39.30 31.49
C PRO A 205 1.76 37.93 32.13
N GLY A 206 0.48 37.54 32.21
CA GLY A 206 0.06 36.28 32.84
C GLY A 206 -0.18 36.34 34.35
N ALA A 207 0.05 37.48 35.01
CA ALA A 207 -0.27 37.66 36.44
C ALA A 207 -1.69 38.21 36.69
N GLY A 208 -2.48 38.42 35.64
CA GLY A 208 -3.84 38.95 35.76
C GLY A 208 -4.85 37.89 36.22
N GLY A 209 -4.91 37.66 37.53
CA GLY A 209 -5.94 36.86 38.19
C GLY A 209 -6.74 37.72 39.16
N SER A 210 -7.65 38.55 38.66
CA SER A 210 -8.68 39.16 39.49
C SER A 210 -9.73 38.13 39.85
N GLY A 211 -9.84 37.79 41.14
CA GLY A 211 -11.03 37.24 41.81
C GLY A 211 -11.66 36.01 41.15
N ASP A 212 -11.41 34.86 41.76
CA ASP A 212 -11.88 33.51 41.40
C ASP A 212 -10.95 32.77 40.42
N ALA A 213 -10.20 31.81 40.97
CA ALA A 213 -9.22 30.95 40.30
C ALA A 213 -7.93 31.62 39.81
N SER A 214 -7.16 32.22 40.73
CA SER A 214 -5.73 32.38 40.49
C SER A 214 -5.07 31.00 40.55
N ALA A 215 -4.77 30.41 39.40
CA ALA A 215 -3.99 29.18 39.31
C ALA A 215 -2.59 29.42 39.88
N SER A 216 -2.37 29.16 41.17
CA SER A 216 -1.02 29.14 41.74
C SER A 216 -0.31 27.89 41.26
N ILE A 217 0.93 28.03 40.77
CA ILE A 217 1.81 26.91 40.45
C ILE A 217 2.59 26.55 41.72
N ALA A 218 2.32 25.38 42.29
CA ALA A 218 3.10 24.81 43.37
C ALA A 218 4.10 23.78 42.80
N VAL A 219 5.31 23.73 43.37
CA VAL A 219 6.36 22.78 42.96
C VAL A 219 6.88 22.06 44.20
N GLY A 220 6.83 20.73 44.20
CA GLY A 220 7.33 19.91 45.31
C GLY A 220 6.85 18.47 45.27
N GLU A 221 7.43 17.61 46.10
CA GLU A 221 7.16 16.16 46.07
C GLU A 221 5.76 15.78 46.62
N ASN A 222 5.21 16.64 47.48
CA ASN A 222 3.89 16.49 48.08
C ASN A 222 2.92 17.54 47.53
N ALA A 223 1.64 17.19 47.45
CA ALA A 223 0.59 18.13 47.10
C ALA A 223 0.53 19.30 48.11
N PRO A 224 0.11 20.50 47.68
CA PRO A 224 -0.09 21.63 48.59
C PRO A 224 -1.07 21.25 49.72
N ALA A 225 -0.80 21.74 50.94
CA ALA A 225 -1.58 21.36 52.12
C ALA A 225 -3.03 21.89 52.10
N GLU A 226 -3.29 22.99 51.38
CA GLU A 226 -4.59 23.65 51.29
C GLU A 226 -4.87 24.08 49.83
N PRO A 227 -5.10 23.14 48.91
CA PRO A 227 -5.21 23.44 47.48
C PRO A 227 -6.65 23.84 47.11
N VAL A 228 -6.82 24.91 46.33
CA VAL A 228 -8.13 25.38 45.81
C VAL A 228 -8.35 24.93 44.36
N VAL A 229 -9.63 24.86 43.92
CA VAL A 229 -10.01 24.58 42.50
C VAL A 229 -9.12 25.39 41.55
N GLY A 230 -8.48 24.71 40.60
CA GLY A 230 -7.62 25.33 39.59
C GLY A 230 -6.15 25.49 39.99
N ASN A 231 -5.75 25.11 41.21
CA ASN A 231 -4.32 25.04 41.54
C ASN A 231 -3.58 24.07 40.64
N ILE A 232 -2.39 24.47 40.18
CA ILE A 232 -1.51 23.63 39.37
C ILE A 232 -0.36 23.17 40.26
N TRP A 233 -0.11 21.88 40.35
CA TRP A 233 0.98 21.30 41.12
C TRP A 233 1.91 20.50 40.22
N PHE A 234 3.19 20.86 40.16
CA PHE A 234 4.23 20.06 39.52
C PHE A 234 4.95 19.23 40.59
N ASN A 235 4.78 17.92 40.53
CA ASN A 235 5.53 17.00 41.37
C ASN A 235 6.93 16.84 40.78
N ASN A 236 7.93 17.44 41.43
CA ASN A 236 9.31 17.44 40.94
C ASN A 236 10.03 16.10 41.14
N SER A 237 9.49 15.17 41.93
CA SER A 237 10.02 13.81 42.05
C SER A 237 9.52 12.90 40.94
N THR A 238 8.28 13.09 40.45
CA THR A 238 7.69 12.25 39.40
C THR A 238 7.67 12.91 38.02
N GLY A 239 7.88 14.22 37.95
CA GLY A 239 7.78 15.00 36.72
C GLY A 239 6.35 15.22 36.23
N VAL A 240 5.34 14.95 37.06
CA VAL A 240 3.92 15.00 36.67
C VAL A 240 3.28 16.32 37.08
N LEU A 241 2.48 16.89 36.18
CA LEU A 241 1.65 18.06 36.42
C LEU A 241 0.23 17.66 36.80
N TYR A 242 -0.30 18.27 37.87
CA TYR A 242 -1.65 18.07 38.36
C TYR A 242 -2.41 19.40 38.41
N ILE A 243 -3.72 19.35 38.22
CA ILE A 243 -4.66 20.47 38.36
C ILE A 243 -5.73 20.07 39.38
N ARG A 244 -5.91 20.86 40.44
CA ARG A 244 -6.91 20.65 41.48
C ARG A 244 -8.31 20.89 40.89
N ALA A 245 -9.25 19.99 41.10
CA ALA A 245 -10.66 20.13 40.71
C ALA A 245 -11.60 19.52 41.79
N ASP A 246 -12.88 19.87 41.71
CA ASP A 246 -13.97 19.22 42.47
C ASP A 246 -14.95 18.57 41.48
N ASP A 247 -15.73 17.60 41.94
CA ASP A 247 -16.76 16.97 41.11
C ASP A 247 -18.08 17.73 41.30
N ALA A 248 -19.14 17.30 40.61
CA ALA A 248 -20.46 17.89 40.78
C ALA A 248 -21.04 17.68 42.20
N SER A 249 -20.42 16.79 43.00
CA SER A 249 -20.81 16.43 44.37
C SER A 249 -19.99 17.20 45.43
N GLY A 250 -18.90 17.85 45.03
CA GLY A 250 -17.97 18.58 45.90
C GLY A 250 -16.78 17.77 46.42
N ASP A 251 -16.54 16.56 45.90
CA ASP A 251 -15.40 15.73 46.27
C ASP A 251 -14.12 16.21 45.58
N GLU A 252 -13.04 16.34 46.35
CA GLU A 252 -11.76 16.89 45.88
C GLU A 252 -10.91 15.86 45.13
N TYR A 253 -10.35 16.23 43.97
CA TYR A 253 -9.38 15.41 43.24
C TYR A 253 -8.38 16.23 42.44
N TRP A 254 -7.31 15.56 42.02
CA TRP A 254 -6.28 16.10 41.15
C TRP A 254 -6.41 15.51 39.74
N ILE A 255 -6.67 16.36 38.76
CA ILE A 255 -6.66 16.03 37.34
C ILE A 255 -5.22 16.11 36.84
N GLN A 256 -4.68 15.02 36.32
CA GLN A 256 -3.47 15.11 35.50
C GLN A 256 -3.91 15.50 34.07
N PRO A 257 -3.53 16.67 33.53
CA PRO A 257 -3.82 16.99 32.15
C PRO A 257 -3.06 16.00 31.27
N SER A 258 -3.78 15.07 30.67
CA SER A 258 -3.22 14.34 29.55
C SER A 258 -3.10 15.34 28.40
N VAL A 259 -1.88 15.52 27.88
CA VAL A 259 -1.77 15.77 26.43
C VAL A 259 -2.59 14.68 25.74
N PRO A 260 -3.18 14.88 24.55
CA PRO A 260 -3.63 13.74 23.79
C PRO A 260 -2.37 12.93 23.47
N GLN A 261 -1.97 12.03 24.36
CA GLN A 261 -1.38 10.79 23.96
C GLN A 261 -2.55 9.97 23.45
N THR A 262 -2.97 10.32 22.24
CA THR A 262 -3.63 9.37 21.37
C THR A 262 -2.60 8.31 21.04
N ASP A 263 -2.44 7.34 21.94
CA ASP A 263 -2.17 5.97 21.52
C ASP A 263 -3.49 5.29 21.12
N ALA A 264 -4.48 6.09 20.71
CA ALA A 264 -5.42 5.68 19.68
C ALA A 264 -4.64 5.61 18.37
N PHE A 265 -4.18 4.40 18.04
CA PHE A 265 -3.66 3.95 16.74
C PHE A 265 -3.97 4.90 15.58
N THR A 266 -2.97 5.61 15.05
CA THR A 266 -3.13 6.46 13.83
C THR A 266 -2.46 5.88 12.59
N GLN A 267 -1.44 5.02 12.72
CA GLN A 267 -0.88 4.29 11.59
C GLN A 267 -0.18 3.02 12.07
N PHE A 268 -0.58 1.88 11.52
CA PHE A 268 0.20 0.65 11.55
C PHE A 268 1.33 0.83 10.53
N THR A 269 2.57 1.01 10.99
CA THR A 269 3.72 1.06 10.07
C THR A 269 4.54 -0.19 10.26
N VAL A 270 4.51 -1.06 9.25
CA VAL A 270 5.45 -2.18 9.12
C VAL A 270 6.72 -1.62 8.49
N ASP A 271 7.80 -1.52 9.26
CA ASP A 271 9.13 -1.39 8.68
C ASP A 271 9.91 -2.69 8.89
N THR A 272 10.28 -3.29 7.77
CA THR A 272 11.28 -4.36 7.57
C THR A 272 11.36 -5.49 8.60
N ASP A 273 10.21 -6.05 8.99
CA ASP A 273 10.03 -7.42 9.53
C ASP A 273 9.82 -7.61 11.04
N THR A 274 9.51 -6.60 11.86
CA THR A 274 9.15 -6.89 13.28
C THR A 274 8.10 -5.97 13.93
N LEU A 275 7.18 -6.59 14.67
CA LEU A 275 6.32 -5.95 15.67
C LEU A 275 7.02 -6.07 17.04
N ALA A 276 7.47 -4.95 17.61
CA ALA A 276 8.12 -4.93 18.92
C ALA A 276 7.20 -4.28 19.95
N PRO A 277 6.88 -4.94 21.08
CA PRO A 277 6.14 -4.31 22.17
C PRO A 277 7.00 -3.18 22.78
N THR A 278 6.34 -2.10 23.17
CA THR A 278 6.99 -0.91 23.75
C THR A 278 7.25 -1.07 25.24
N ASP A 279 6.54 -1.98 25.91
CA ASP A 279 6.85 -2.43 27.27
C ASP A 279 6.54 -3.92 27.49
N SER A 280 6.74 -4.40 28.73
CA SER A 280 6.53 -5.81 29.12
C SER A 280 5.06 -6.18 29.41
N ALA A 281 4.12 -5.25 29.28
CA ALA A 281 2.69 -5.44 29.53
C ALA A 281 1.85 -5.48 28.24
N ASP A 282 2.44 -5.15 27.10
CA ASP A 282 1.77 -5.19 25.80
C ASP A 282 1.40 -6.62 25.38
N GLU A 283 0.10 -6.86 25.14
CA GLU A 283 -0.44 -8.13 24.63
C GLU A 283 -1.08 -7.90 23.24
N ILE A 284 -0.61 -8.60 22.22
CA ILE A 284 -1.28 -8.63 20.91
C ILE A 284 -2.34 -9.74 20.94
N THR A 285 -3.59 -9.35 21.16
CA THR A 285 -4.72 -10.28 21.13
C THR A 285 -5.34 -10.35 19.74
N PHE A 286 -5.28 -11.52 19.11
CA PHE A 286 -6.00 -11.79 17.87
C PHE A 286 -7.35 -12.45 18.18
N VAL A 287 -8.45 -11.79 17.82
CA VAL A 287 -9.81 -12.34 18.01
C VAL A 287 -10.29 -12.97 16.71
N ALA A 288 -10.53 -14.27 16.73
CA ALA A 288 -11.11 -15.00 15.61
C ALA A 288 -12.54 -14.50 15.31
N GLY A 289 -12.78 -14.07 14.07
CA GLY A 289 -14.12 -13.78 13.56
C GLY A 289 -14.83 -15.04 13.06
N SER A 290 -16.11 -14.92 12.65
CA SER A 290 -16.80 -16.00 11.95
C SER A 290 -16.00 -16.44 10.72
N ASN A 291 -15.90 -17.75 10.48
CA ASN A 291 -15.09 -18.35 9.41
C ASN A 291 -13.57 -18.20 9.55
N VAL A 292 -13.03 -17.84 10.73
CA VAL A 292 -11.59 -17.83 11.03
C VAL A 292 -11.29 -18.51 12.37
N THR A 293 -10.21 -19.31 12.45
CA THR A 293 -9.55 -19.77 13.69
C THR A 293 -8.21 -19.07 13.80
N ILE A 294 -7.86 -18.64 15.00
CA ILE A 294 -6.53 -18.13 15.31
C ILE A 294 -6.00 -18.92 16.50
N THR A 295 -4.88 -19.60 16.32
CA THR A 295 -4.25 -20.44 17.35
C THR A 295 -2.85 -19.93 17.61
N ALA A 296 -2.52 -19.61 18.86
CA ALA A 296 -1.16 -19.29 19.27
C ALA A 296 -0.52 -20.51 19.96
N ASP A 297 0.68 -20.89 19.53
CA ASP A 297 1.50 -21.90 20.17
C ASP A 297 2.71 -21.23 20.85
N ALA A 298 2.64 -21.13 22.18
CA ALA A 298 3.68 -20.52 22.99
C ALA A 298 4.99 -21.34 23.05
N VAL A 299 4.94 -22.64 22.74
CA VAL A 299 6.13 -23.51 22.72
C VAL A 299 6.85 -23.37 21.39
N ALA A 300 6.10 -23.32 20.29
CA ALA A 300 6.66 -23.12 18.95
C ALA A 300 6.97 -21.66 18.61
N ASN A 301 6.47 -20.70 19.40
CA ASN A 301 6.49 -19.26 19.11
C ASN A 301 5.83 -18.92 17.77
N THR A 302 4.68 -19.55 17.48
CA THR A 302 3.95 -19.36 16.22
C THR A 302 2.51 -18.93 16.47
N ILE A 303 1.94 -18.23 15.48
CA ILE A 303 0.52 -17.90 15.40
C ILE A 303 0.02 -18.45 14.06
N GLU A 304 -1.02 -19.29 14.11
CA GLU A 304 -1.68 -19.84 12.94
C GLU A 304 -3.05 -19.17 12.76
N ILE A 305 -3.30 -18.63 11.56
CA ILE A 305 -4.60 -18.07 11.16
C ILE A 305 -5.14 -18.93 10.02
N ALA A 306 -6.27 -19.58 10.25
CA ALA A 306 -6.92 -20.46 9.28
C ALA A 306 -8.40 -20.12 9.13
N ALA A 307 -9.02 -20.48 8.01
CA ALA A 307 -10.47 -20.32 7.85
C ALA A 307 -11.24 -21.41 8.62
N THR A 308 -12.26 -21.07 9.41
CA THR A 308 -13.17 -22.06 10.04
C THR A 308 -14.26 -22.58 9.11
N GLY A 309 -14.43 -21.97 7.93
CA GLY A 309 -15.29 -22.48 6.87
C GLY A 309 -14.46 -23.21 5.81
N GLY A 310 -14.60 -24.53 5.71
CA GLY A 310 -14.01 -25.29 4.62
C GLY A 310 -14.56 -24.83 3.26
N GLY A 311 -13.65 -24.53 2.32
CA GLY A 311 -13.96 -24.16 0.94
C GLY A 311 -12.73 -23.57 0.25
N GLY A 312 -12.06 -24.38 -0.57
CA GLY A 312 -10.69 -24.18 -1.01
C GLY A 312 -10.42 -23.10 -2.06
N GLY A 313 -9.12 -22.92 -2.29
CA GLY A 313 -8.57 -22.18 -3.44
C GLY A 313 -7.34 -21.34 -3.08
N GLY A 314 -6.13 -21.91 -3.21
CA GLY A 314 -4.97 -21.09 -3.57
C GLY A 314 -3.63 -21.27 -2.84
N GLY A 315 -3.41 -22.29 -2.00
CA GLY A 315 -2.10 -22.42 -1.34
C GLY A 315 -1.75 -23.74 -0.66
N GLY A 316 -2.66 -24.72 -0.62
CA GLY A 316 -2.29 -26.08 -0.26
C GLY A 316 -1.53 -26.70 -1.43
N ASP A 317 -0.31 -27.18 -1.19
CA ASP A 317 0.35 -28.08 -2.13
C ASP A 317 -0.64 -29.18 -2.53
N VAL A 318 -0.80 -29.45 -3.82
CA VAL A 318 -1.65 -30.53 -4.34
C VAL A 318 -1.32 -31.86 -3.63
N VAL A 319 -0.06 -32.01 -3.20
CA VAL A 319 0.41 -33.17 -2.42
C VAL A 319 -0.36 -33.35 -1.10
N SER A 320 -0.84 -32.28 -0.48
CA SER A 320 -1.61 -32.31 0.78
C SER A 320 -3.11 -32.50 0.58
N ASP A 321 -3.61 -32.32 -0.64
CA ASP A 321 -5.00 -32.56 -0.99
C ASP A 321 -5.19 -34.02 -1.41
N THR A 322 -5.93 -34.79 -0.62
CA THR A 322 -6.20 -36.21 -0.92
C THR A 322 -7.32 -36.40 -1.95
N THR A 323 -8.06 -35.34 -2.30
CA THR A 323 -9.16 -35.36 -3.28
C THR A 323 -9.15 -34.08 -4.14
N PRO A 324 -8.04 -33.76 -4.82
CA PRO A 324 -7.94 -32.52 -5.58
C PRO A 324 -8.93 -32.53 -6.75
N GLU A 325 -9.73 -31.49 -6.84
CA GLU A 325 -10.67 -31.27 -7.95
C GLU A 325 -10.24 -30.03 -8.75
N LEU A 326 -10.24 -30.14 -10.08
CA LEU A 326 -9.81 -29.05 -10.98
C LEU A 326 -10.94 -28.08 -11.32
N GLY A 327 -12.21 -28.44 -11.07
CA GLY A 327 -13.38 -27.62 -11.40
C GLY A 327 -13.56 -27.33 -12.91
N GLY A 328 -12.73 -27.92 -13.78
CA GLY A 328 -12.64 -27.68 -15.22
C GLY A 328 -11.42 -28.37 -15.84
N ASP A 329 -11.06 -27.96 -17.06
CA ASP A 329 -9.87 -28.46 -17.76
C ASP A 329 -8.59 -27.97 -17.08
N LEU A 330 -7.59 -28.86 -16.96
CA LEU A 330 -6.25 -28.48 -16.50
C LEU A 330 -5.50 -27.77 -17.63
N ASP A 331 -5.29 -26.46 -17.52
CA ASP A 331 -4.36 -25.73 -18.36
C ASP A 331 -2.93 -25.92 -17.83
N LEU A 332 -2.09 -26.61 -18.60
CA LEU A 332 -0.69 -26.86 -18.25
C LEU A 332 0.24 -25.72 -18.65
N ASN A 333 -0.24 -24.68 -19.35
CA ASN A 333 0.53 -23.53 -19.83
C ASN A 333 1.88 -23.95 -20.45
N THR A 334 1.84 -24.91 -21.37
CA THR A 334 3.00 -25.51 -22.08
C THR A 334 3.97 -26.35 -21.24
N SER A 335 3.61 -26.68 -19.99
CA SER A 335 4.41 -27.54 -19.11
C SER A 335 4.00 -29.01 -19.21
N ASP A 336 4.92 -29.89 -18.79
CA ASP A 336 4.66 -31.33 -18.70
C ASP A 336 4.16 -31.72 -17.30
N ILE A 337 3.26 -32.70 -17.23
CA ILE A 337 3.00 -33.45 -15.99
C ILE A 337 4.06 -34.55 -15.90
N THR A 338 5.01 -34.40 -14.99
CA THR A 338 6.08 -35.39 -14.78
C THR A 338 5.93 -36.07 -13.43
N GLY A 339 6.17 -37.37 -13.39
CA GLY A 339 6.10 -38.17 -12.17
C GLY A 339 6.36 -39.65 -12.43
N THR A 340 6.65 -40.39 -11.36
CA THR A 340 6.80 -41.86 -11.42
C THR A 340 5.52 -42.59 -10.99
N GLY A 341 4.51 -41.85 -10.55
CA GLY A 341 3.20 -42.37 -10.17
C GLY A 341 2.27 -42.57 -11.37
N ASN A 342 1.09 -43.11 -11.09
CA ASN A 342 0.04 -43.31 -12.09
C ASN A 342 -0.84 -42.08 -12.23
N ILE A 343 -1.41 -41.87 -13.42
CA ILE A 343 -2.56 -40.99 -13.64
C ILE A 343 -3.77 -41.88 -13.90
N ASN A 344 -4.70 -41.94 -12.95
CA ASN A 344 -5.92 -42.72 -13.09
C ASN A 344 -6.99 -41.87 -13.81
N ILE A 345 -7.42 -42.30 -14.98
CA ILE A 345 -8.45 -41.63 -15.78
C ILE A 345 -9.63 -42.58 -15.96
N THR A 346 -10.78 -42.26 -15.38
CA THR A 346 -12.02 -43.03 -15.54
C THR A 346 -12.71 -42.71 -16.88
N GLY A 347 -12.43 -41.52 -17.44
CA GLY A 347 -12.95 -41.07 -18.73
C GLY A 347 -12.09 -41.53 -19.93
N ALA A 348 -12.36 -40.94 -21.10
CA ALA A 348 -11.56 -41.16 -22.30
C ALA A 348 -10.31 -40.29 -22.31
N ILE A 349 -9.23 -40.79 -22.92
CA ILE A 349 -8.02 -40.02 -23.20
C ILE A 349 -8.13 -39.46 -24.63
N ALA A 350 -8.18 -38.13 -24.77
CA ALA A 350 -8.17 -37.45 -26.06
C ALA A 350 -6.78 -36.86 -26.34
N ALA A 351 -5.96 -37.55 -27.13
CA ALA A 351 -4.64 -37.08 -27.55
C ALA A 351 -4.68 -36.52 -28.98
N SER A 352 -4.17 -35.31 -29.19
CA SER A 352 -4.17 -34.64 -30.50
C SER A 352 -3.07 -35.16 -31.44
N THR A 353 -2.03 -35.80 -30.90
CA THR A 353 -0.86 -36.27 -31.67
C THR A 353 -0.59 -37.75 -31.46
N SER A 354 -0.17 -38.14 -30.26
CA SER A 354 0.27 -39.51 -29.97
C SER A 354 0.05 -39.89 -28.50
N VAL A 355 -0.03 -41.19 -28.27
CA VAL A 355 0.07 -41.81 -26.94
C VAL A 355 1.26 -42.76 -27.00
N SER A 356 2.25 -42.54 -26.14
CA SER A 356 3.44 -43.40 -26.03
C SER A 356 3.41 -44.13 -24.68
N ALA A 357 3.38 -45.45 -24.72
CA ALA A 357 3.36 -46.29 -23.54
C ALA A 357 4.08 -47.62 -23.83
N PRO A 358 4.74 -48.24 -22.83
CA PRO A 358 5.36 -49.56 -23.00
C PRO A 358 4.34 -50.69 -23.21
N SER A 359 3.08 -50.49 -22.80
CA SER A 359 2.02 -51.48 -22.95
C SER A 359 0.64 -50.82 -23.00
N PHE A 360 -0.28 -51.41 -23.77
CA PHE A 360 -1.71 -51.12 -23.72
C PHE A 360 -2.44 -52.34 -23.15
N VAL A 361 -3.16 -52.18 -22.05
CA VAL A 361 -3.87 -53.28 -21.37
C VAL A 361 -5.33 -52.89 -21.18
N ASN A 362 -6.25 -53.72 -21.68
CA ASN A 362 -7.68 -53.56 -21.41
C ASN A 362 -8.11 -54.61 -20.37
N THR A 363 -8.48 -54.15 -19.17
CA THR A 363 -9.02 -54.99 -18.08
C THR A 363 -10.53 -54.86 -17.91
N GLY A 364 -11.19 -54.10 -18.79
CA GLY A 364 -12.64 -53.89 -18.75
C GLY A 364 -13.42 -55.09 -19.28
N VAL A 365 -14.76 -54.97 -19.24
CA VAL A 365 -15.66 -55.96 -19.84
C VAL A 365 -15.78 -55.68 -21.34
N GLY A 366 -15.30 -56.60 -22.18
CA GLY A 366 -15.31 -56.49 -23.64
C GLY A 366 -13.91 -56.40 -24.26
N GLY A 367 -13.81 -56.63 -25.56
CA GLY A 367 -12.54 -56.55 -26.29
C GLY A 367 -12.06 -55.11 -26.46
N ALA A 368 -10.74 -54.92 -26.53
CA ALA A 368 -10.18 -53.64 -26.95
C ALA A 368 -10.53 -53.38 -28.42
N SER A 369 -11.05 -52.19 -28.73
CA SER A 369 -11.31 -51.77 -30.11
C SER A 369 -10.34 -50.67 -30.51
N ILE A 370 -9.64 -50.86 -31.63
CA ILE A 370 -8.76 -49.85 -32.22
C ILE A 370 -9.34 -49.47 -33.58
N THR A 371 -9.88 -48.25 -33.67
CA THR A 371 -10.46 -47.71 -34.90
C THR A 371 -9.54 -46.63 -35.45
N SER A 372 -9.15 -46.75 -36.72
CA SER A 372 -8.41 -45.70 -37.45
C SER A 372 -9.24 -45.20 -38.62
N ALA A 373 -9.28 -43.88 -38.82
CA ALA A 373 -9.94 -43.27 -39.97
C ALA A 373 -9.20 -43.53 -41.29
N SER A 374 -7.93 -43.94 -41.22
CA SER A 374 -7.10 -44.23 -42.38
C SER A 374 -6.46 -45.61 -42.24
N THR A 375 -5.28 -45.69 -41.65
CA THR A 375 -4.49 -46.91 -41.52
C THR A 375 -4.21 -47.20 -40.07
N LEU A 376 -4.18 -48.49 -39.72
CA LEU A 376 -3.55 -48.98 -38.50
C LEU A 376 -2.19 -49.55 -38.90
N SER A 377 -1.11 -48.92 -38.46
CA SER A 377 0.26 -49.41 -38.66
C SER A 377 0.74 -50.08 -37.39
N ILE A 378 1.14 -51.35 -37.48
CA ILE A 378 1.78 -52.10 -36.39
C ILE A 378 3.18 -52.43 -36.86
N SER A 379 4.19 -51.86 -36.22
CA SER A 379 5.59 -52.13 -36.50
C SER A 379 6.22 -52.72 -35.25
N ALA A 380 6.64 -53.98 -35.37
CA ALA A 380 7.47 -54.66 -34.39
C ALA A 380 8.77 -55.05 -35.09
N GLN A 381 9.92 -54.83 -34.43
CA GLN A 381 11.22 -55.20 -34.99
C GLN A 381 11.31 -56.71 -35.23
N ASP A 382 10.71 -57.49 -34.33
CA ASP A 382 10.79 -58.95 -34.36
C ASP A 382 9.48 -59.55 -34.92
N SER A 383 8.38 -59.48 -34.16
CA SER A 383 7.13 -60.13 -34.53
C SER A 383 5.89 -59.48 -33.91
N ILE A 384 4.73 -59.74 -34.52
CA ILE A 384 3.42 -59.50 -33.93
C ILE A 384 2.91 -60.84 -33.40
N VAL A 385 2.82 -60.97 -32.08
CA VAL A 385 2.33 -62.20 -31.43
C VAL A 385 0.85 -62.04 -31.08
N VAL A 386 0.03 -62.98 -31.54
CA VAL A 386 -1.39 -63.08 -31.14
C VAL A 386 -1.62 -64.39 -30.40
N ASN A 387 -1.96 -64.29 -29.12
CA ASN A 387 -2.28 -65.45 -28.29
C ASN A 387 -3.77 -65.78 -28.43
N GLY A 388 -4.10 -66.62 -29.41
CA GLY A 388 -5.48 -67.05 -29.68
C GLY A 388 -5.76 -67.12 -31.17
N GLU A 389 -7.00 -66.85 -31.53
CA GLU A 389 -7.46 -66.81 -32.91
C GLU A 389 -7.40 -65.38 -33.45
N ILE A 390 -6.98 -65.23 -34.71
CA ILE A 390 -7.07 -63.98 -35.45
C ILE A 390 -8.26 -64.11 -36.41
N ASP A 391 -9.32 -63.35 -36.16
CA ASP A 391 -10.43 -63.18 -37.11
C ASP A 391 -10.16 -61.95 -37.99
N LEU A 392 -9.69 -62.19 -39.21
CA LEU A 392 -9.48 -61.14 -40.20
C LEU A 392 -10.67 -61.12 -41.14
N GLY A 393 -11.47 -60.04 -41.08
CA GLY A 393 -12.63 -59.86 -41.96
C GLY A 393 -12.28 -59.88 -43.45
N VAL A 394 -11.93 -58.73 -44.04
CA VAL A 394 -11.53 -58.66 -45.46
C VAL A 394 -10.06 -58.31 -45.56
N ILE A 395 -9.26 -59.23 -46.10
CA ILE A 395 -7.88 -58.98 -46.51
C ILE A 395 -7.91 -58.63 -48.00
N LEU A 396 -7.76 -57.35 -48.35
CA LEU A 396 -7.78 -56.90 -49.76
C LEU A 396 -6.53 -57.33 -50.53
N LYS A 397 -5.36 -57.34 -49.86
CA LYS A 397 -4.08 -57.72 -50.44
C LYS A 397 -3.22 -58.37 -49.35
N SER A 398 -2.57 -59.47 -49.70
CA SER A 398 -1.47 -60.05 -48.95
C SER A 398 -0.32 -60.31 -49.93
N SER A 399 0.91 -60.29 -49.43
CA SER A 399 2.10 -60.66 -50.19
C SER A 399 3.02 -61.46 -49.29
N GLU A 400 3.53 -62.56 -49.81
CA GLU A 400 4.59 -63.32 -49.15
C GLU A 400 5.94 -62.98 -49.77
N LYS A 401 7.01 -63.13 -48.99
CA LYS A 401 8.36 -62.92 -49.48
C LYS A 401 8.75 -64.07 -50.42
N LEU A 402 9.22 -63.72 -51.63
CA LEU A 402 9.75 -64.67 -52.61
C LEU A 402 11.27 -64.82 -52.43
N ASN A 403 11.72 -66.02 -52.10
CA ASN A 403 13.14 -66.33 -51.99
C ASN A 403 13.67 -66.93 -53.31
N MET A 404 14.88 -66.55 -53.72
CA MET A 404 15.45 -66.98 -55.01
C MET A 404 16.57 -68.01 -54.80
N LYS A 405 16.59 -69.06 -55.62
CA LYS A 405 17.70 -70.02 -55.71
C LYS A 405 18.02 -70.34 -57.17
N THR A 406 19.29 -70.64 -57.43
CA THR A 406 19.78 -71.00 -58.77
C THR A 406 20.62 -72.27 -58.69
N SER A 407 20.70 -73.03 -59.79
CA SER A 407 21.64 -74.16 -59.90
C SER A 407 21.46 -75.25 -58.84
N ALA A 408 20.21 -75.48 -58.41
CA ALA A 408 19.86 -76.52 -57.47
C ALA A 408 20.35 -77.91 -57.96
N THR A 409 21.00 -78.64 -57.04
CA THR A 409 21.49 -80.02 -57.17
C THR A 409 21.84 -80.55 -55.78
N GLY A 410 21.89 -81.88 -55.58
CA GLY A 410 22.27 -82.46 -54.29
C GLY A 410 21.26 -82.14 -53.18
N VAL A 411 21.72 -81.76 -51.99
CA VAL A 411 20.85 -81.24 -50.91
C VAL A 411 20.85 -79.72 -50.97
N VAL A 412 19.66 -79.13 -51.06
CA VAL A 412 19.47 -77.68 -51.12
C VAL A 412 18.67 -77.26 -49.89
N GLU A 413 19.23 -76.38 -49.07
CA GLU A 413 18.58 -75.83 -47.88
C GLU A 413 17.51 -74.81 -48.23
N HIS A 414 16.38 -74.80 -47.53
CA HIS A 414 15.28 -73.84 -47.66
C HIS A 414 14.85 -73.39 -46.26
N ASP A 415 15.35 -72.23 -45.83
CA ASP A 415 15.13 -71.68 -44.49
C ASP A 415 13.76 -71.00 -44.35
N TYR A 416 12.87 -71.62 -43.57
CA TYR A 416 11.50 -71.15 -43.39
C TYR A 416 11.41 -69.77 -42.73
N ASP A 417 12.37 -69.39 -41.88
CA ASP A 417 12.39 -68.05 -41.25
C ASP A 417 12.56 -66.93 -42.30
N THR A 418 13.11 -67.26 -43.47
CA THR A 418 13.27 -66.30 -44.57
C THR A 418 12.05 -66.21 -45.48
N GLY A 419 11.15 -67.20 -45.44
CA GLY A 419 9.91 -67.27 -46.22
C GLY A 419 9.58 -68.68 -46.75
N ALA A 420 8.31 -68.90 -47.07
CA ALA A 420 7.78 -70.20 -47.50
C ALA A 420 7.69 -70.40 -49.02
N VAL A 421 7.92 -69.35 -49.81
CA VAL A 421 7.84 -69.39 -51.28
C VAL A 421 9.22 -69.21 -51.91
N TRP A 422 9.59 -70.14 -52.78
CA TRP A 422 10.92 -70.20 -53.37
C TRP A 422 10.82 -70.25 -54.89
N TYR A 423 11.57 -69.40 -55.59
CA TYR A 423 11.74 -69.44 -57.03
C TYR A 423 13.11 -70.02 -57.38
N HIS A 424 13.11 -71.13 -58.11
CA HIS A 424 14.27 -71.82 -58.62
C HIS A 424 14.45 -71.57 -60.11
N SER A 425 15.69 -71.39 -60.53
CA SER A 425 16.06 -71.28 -61.95
C SER A 425 17.41 -71.96 -62.23
N SER A 426 17.69 -72.22 -63.51
CA SER A 426 18.98 -72.79 -63.98
C SER A 426 19.41 -74.06 -63.23
N LEU A 427 18.46 -74.96 -62.94
CA LEU A 427 18.71 -76.17 -62.17
C LEU A 427 19.77 -77.05 -62.85
N SER A 428 20.62 -77.68 -62.04
CA SER A 428 21.74 -78.51 -62.51
C SER A 428 21.52 -80.01 -62.29
N GLY A 429 20.45 -80.38 -61.60
CA GLY A 429 20.06 -81.77 -61.35
C GLY A 429 18.80 -81.87 -60.51
N ASN A 430 18.23 -83.07 -60.39
CA ASN A 430 17.28 -83.37 -59.34
C ASN A 430 17.95 -83.17 -57.98
N PHE A 431 17.19 -82.71 -56.99
CA PHE A 431 17.72 -82.35 -55.68
C PHE A 431 16.83 -82.83 -54.54
N THR A 432 17.38 -82.80 -53.35
CA THR A 432 16.66 -82.95 -52.07
C THR A 432 16.40 -81.55 -51.55
N ALA A 433 15.13 -81.18 -51.37
CA ALA A 433 14.78 -79.96 -50.66
C ALA A 433 14.91 -80.22 -49.16
N ASN A 434 15.79 -79.49 -48.47
CA ASN A 434 15.94 -79.57 -47.02
C ASN A 434 15.31 -78.33 -46.40
N LEU A 435 14.10 -78.50 -45.87
CA LEU A 435 13.37 -77.43 -45.20
C LEU A 435 13.93 -77.29 -43.78
N THR A 436 14.51 -76.14 -43.46
CA THR A 436 15.08 -75.87 -42.13
C THR A 436 14.22 -74.87 -41.37
N ASN A 437 14.31 -74.91 -40.04
CA ASN A 437 13.58 -74.00 -39.13
C ASN A 437 12.06 -74.08 -39.26
N ILE A 438 11.53 -75.26 -39.58
CA ILE A 438 10.09 -75.49 -39.65
C ILE A 438 9.53 -75.56 -38.21
N PRO A 439 8.51 -74.76 -37.84
CA PRO A 439 7.87 -74.85 -36.52
C PRO A 439 7.39 -76.27 -36.19
N THR A 440 7.69 -76.75 -34.98
CA THR A 440 7.45 -78.16 -34.58
C THR A 440 6.21 -78.37 -33.72
N ASP A 441 5.40 -77.32 -33.51
CA ASP A 441 4.15 -77.41 -32.74
C ASP A 441 3.15 -78.37 -33.40
N ASP A 442 2.59 -79.28 -32.59
CA ASP A 442 1.58 -80.22 -33.06
C ASP A 442 0.27 -79.53 -33.47
N ASN A 443 -0.48 -80.19 -34.35
CA ASN A 443 -1.76 -79.73 -34.90
C ASN A 443 -1.59 -78.46 -35.75
N ARG A 444 -0.56 -78.47 -36.59
CA ARG A 444 -0.28 -77.41 -37.58
C ARG A 444 -0.07 -78.01 -38.96
N VAL A 445 -0.48 -77.26 -39.97
CA VAL A 445 -0.16 -77.53 -41.37
C VAL A 445 0.66 -76.35 -41.89
N ILE A 446 1.82 -76.65 -42.46
CA ILE A 446 2.74 -75.66 -43.02
C ILE A 446 2.87 -75.93 -44.51
N VAL A 447 2.67 -74.92 -45.34
CA VAL A 447 2.74 -75.05 -46.80
C VAL A 447 4.00 -74.35 -47.29
N VAL A 448 4.83 -75.07 -48.04
CA VAL A 448 6.02 -74.53 -48.71
C VAL A 448 5.89 -74.75 -50.20
N THR A 449 6.10 -73.71 -50.99
CA THR A 449 5.95 -73.74 -52.45
C THR A 449 7.28 -73.46 -53.14
N LEU A 450 7.69 -74.35 -54.04
CA LEU A 450 8.83 -74.19 -54.93
C LEU A 450 8.31 -73.97 -56.36
N LEU A 451 8.44 -72.74 -56.85
CA LEU A 451 8.27 -72.39 -58.25
C LEU A 451 9.59 -72.66 -58.97
N ILE A 452 9.56 -73.42 -60.06
CA ILE A 452 10.74 -73.94 -60.75
C ILE A 452 10.65 -73.55 -62.22
N SER A 453 11.46 -72.58 -62.62
CA SER A 453 11.64 -72.22 -64.03
C SER A 453 12.49 -73.29 -64.70
N GLN A 454 11.86 -74.13 -65.52
CA GLN A 454 12.51 -75.27 -66.14
C GLN A 454 13.33 -74.87 -67.37
N GLY A 455 14.52 -75.46 -67.48
CA GLY A 455 15.32 -75.43 -68.71
C GLY A 455 14.84 -76.49 -69.72
N GLY A 456 15.64 -76.75 -70.76
CA GLY A 456 15.34 -77.80 -71.74
C GLY A 456 15.30 -79.21 -71.14
N THR A 457 16.17 -79.48 -70.15
CA THR A 457 16.11 -80.69 -69.32
C THR A 457 15.47 -80.32 -67.99
N PRO A 458 14.28 -80.85 -67.66
CA PRO A 458 13.60 -80.49 -66.44
C PRO A 458 14.14 -81.25 -65.22
N TYR A 459 14.14 -80.59 -64.07
CA TYR A 459 14.58 -81.14 -62.78
C TYR A 459 13.60 -80.81 -61.66
N LEU A 460 13.49 -81.69 -60.67
CA LEU A 460 12.57 -81.54 -59.53
C LEU A 460 13.24 -81.82 -58.17
N PRO A 461 12.65 -81.30 -57.08
CA PRO A 461 12.93 -81.77 -55.72
C PRO A 461 12.35 -83.18 -55.53
N THR A 462 13.11 -84.21 -55.88
CA THR A 462 12.66 -85.61 -55.83
C THR A 462 12.70 -86.22 -54.42
N ALA A 463 13.29 -85.52 -53.46
CA ALA A 463 13.35 -85.92 -52.06
C ALA A 463 13.18 -84.71 -51.14
N LEU A 464 12.76 -84.96 -49.89
CA LEU A 464 12.55 -83.94 -48.88
C LEU A 464 13.28 -84.32 -47.59
N GLN A 465 13.91 -83.33 -46.96
CA GLN A 465 14.38 -83.37 -45.59
C GLN A 465 13.69 -82.26 -44.79
N ILE A 466 13.47 -82.51 -43.50
CA ILE A 466 13.14 -81.48 -42.51
C ILE A 466 14.26 -81.49 -41.49
N ASP A 467 14.98 -80.37 -41.36
CA ASP A 467 16.18 -80.23 -40.52
C ASP A 467 17.20 -81.38 -40.73
N GLY A 468 17.43 -81.74 -41.99
CA GLY A 468 18.35 -82.82 -42.40
C GLY A 468 17.79 -84.24 -42.25
N ALA A 469 16.65 -84.43 -41.58
CA ALA A 469 16.00 -85.74 -41.44
C ALA A 469 15.12 -86.04 -42.66
N ALA A 470 15.41 -87.15 -43.36
CA ALA A 470 14.67 -87.56 -44.55
C ALA A 470 13.18 -87.82 -44.24
N GLN A 471 12.30 -87.29 -45.08
CA GLN A 471 10.86 -87.49 -44.99
C GLN A 471 10.34 -88.27 -46.20
N SER A 472 9.36 -89.15 -45.97
CA SER A 472 8.60 -89.76 -47.07
C SER A 472 7.57 -88.79 -47.61
N ILE A 473 7.54 -88.61 -48.93
CA ILE A 473 6.60 -87.73 -49.61
C ILE A 473 5.44 -88.57 -50.12
N LEU A 474 4.22 -88.24 -49.70
CA LEU A 474 2.98 -88.76 -50.26
C LEU A 474 2.61 -87.89 -51.47
N TRP A 475 3.07 -88.29 -52.64
CA TRP A 475 2.78 -87.57 -53.88
C TRP A 475 1.32 -87.70 -54.30
N LEU A 476 0.79 -86.64 -54.92
CA LEU A 476 -0.50 -86.66 -55.62
C LEU A 476 -0.57 -87.88 -56.57
N ASP A 477 -1.75 -88.50 -56.63
CA ASP A 477 -2.00 -89.73 -57.41
C ASP A 477 -1.10 -90.93 -57.04
N ALA A 478 -0.43 -90.88 -55.88
CA ALA A 478 0.50 -91.90 -55.40
C ALA A 478 1.66 -92.20 -56.37
N THR A 479 2.03 -91.24 -57.24
CA THR A 479 3.13 -91.38 -58.20
C THR A 479 4.09 -90.21 -58.10
N THR A 480 5.41 -90.48 -58.17
CA THR A 480 6.40 -89.40 -58.19
C THR A 480 6.31 -88.64 -59.51
N PRO A 481 6.16 -87.29 -59.49
CA PRO A 481 6.02 -86.51 -60.70
C PRO A 481 7.32 -86.41 -61.49
N SER A 482 7.21 -86.16 -62.80
CA SER A 482 8.30 -85.76 -63.68
C SER A 482 8.23 -84.27 -63.97
N GLY A 483 9.37 -83.59 -64.13
CA GLY A 483 9.36 -82.16 -64.46
C GLY A 483 9.08 -81.89 -65.93
N ASN A 484 8.77 -80.64 -66.26
CA ASN A 484 8.29 -80.24 -67.58
C ASN A 484 9.20 -79.21 -68.25
N GLY A 485 9.97 -79.63 -69.26
CA GLY A 485 10.98 -78.78 -69.89
C GLY A 485 10.42 -77.50 -70.51
N GLY A 486 11.08 -76.37 -70.25
CA GLY A 486 10.70 -75.05 -70.78
C GLY A 486 9.45 -74.41 -70.15
N GLN A 487 8.87 -75.01 -69.12
CA GLN A 487 7.67 -74.53 -68.44
C GLN A 487 7.99 -74.04 -67.01
N LEU A 488 7.00 -73.50 -66.30
CA LEU A 488 7.11 -73.21 -64.87
C LEU A 488 6.41 -74.33 -64.09
N ASP A 489 7.17 -75.11 -63.33
CA ASP A 489 6.60 -76.10 -62.42
C ASP A 489 6.41 -75.49 -61.03
N SER A 490 5.28 -75.75 -60.38
CA SER A 490 5.02 -75.42 -58.98
C SER A 490 4.95 -76.71 -58.18
N VAL A 491 5.93 -76.94 -57.33
CA VAL A 491 5.95 -78.04 -56.37
C VAL A 491 5.54 -77.52 -55.02
N THR A 492 4.43 -78.01 -54.48
CA THR A 492 3.92 -77.64 -53.17
C THR A 492 4.10 -78.81 -52.19
N PHE A 493 4.64 -78.52 -51.02
CA PHE A 493 4.72 -79.44 -49.89
C PHE A 493 3.81 -78.96 -48.76
N SER A 494 2.87 -79.80 -48.34
CA SER A 494 2.08 -79.59 -47.12
C SER A 494 2.63 -80.48 -46.02
N LEU A 495 3.25 -79.86 -45.02
CA LEU A 495 3.84 -80.50 -43.85
C LEU A 495 2.80 -80.53 -42.73
N ILE A 496 2.33 -81.71 -42.38
CA ILE A 496 1.35 -81.90 -41.31
C ILE A 496 2.10 -82.41 -40.08
N ARG A 497 2.10 -81.60 -39.01
CA ARG A 497 2.70 -81.95 -37.72
C ARG A 497 1.63 -82.50 -36.79
N GLN A 498 1.71 -83.78 -36.44
CA GLN A 498 0.78 -84.42 -35.51
C GLN A 498 1.51 -85.45 -34.65
N SER A 499 1.29 -85.39 -33.33
CA SER A 499 1.89 -86.31 -32.35
C SER A 499 3.41 -86.44 -32.52
N ALA A 500 4.09 -85.29 -32.62
CA ALA A 500 5.53 -85.15 -32.86
C ALA A 500 6.06 -85.84 -34.15
N SER A 501 5.18 -86.21 -35.08
CA SER A 501 5.52 -86.88 -36.34
C SER A 501 5.17 -86.01 -37.54
N TRP A 502 5.94 -86.13 -38.61
CA TRP A 502 5.71 -85.43 -39.88
C TRP A 502 4.99 -86.34 -40.87
N ASN A 503 3.89 -85.85 -41.43
CA ASN A 503 3.29 -86.38 -42.65
C ASN A 503 3.42 -85.33 -43.75
N VAL A 504 4.04 -85.70 -44.87
CA VAL A 504 4.34 -84.77 -45.96
C VAL A 504 3.54 -85.15 -47.19
N ILE A 505 2.73 -84.22 -47.67
CA ILE A 505 1.99 -84.34 -48.94
C ILE A 505 2.68 -83.47 -49.98
N GLY A 506 2.92 -84.01 -51.18
CA GLY A 506 3.55 -83.30 -52.30
C GLY A 506 2.65 -83.26 -53.53
N ALA A 507 2.60 -82.12 -54.21
CA ALA A 507 1.92 -81.99 -55.50
C ALA A 507 2.77 -81.17 -56.47
N LEU A 508 2.68 -81.51 -57.77
CA LEU A 508 3.26 -80.73 -58.86
C LEU A 508 2.15 -80.24 -59.78
N THR A 509 2.19 -78.96 -60.12
CA THR A 509 1.35 -78.32 -61.14
C THR A 509 2.25 -77.58 -62.13
N THR A 510 2.01 -77.72 -63.42
CA THR A 510 2.81 -77.06 -64.47
C THR A 510 2.03 -75.92 -65.13
N PHE A 511 2.72 -74.82 -65.42
CA PHE A 511 2.19 -73.63 -66.09
C PHE A 511 3.03 -73.31 -67.34
N GLY A 512 2.39 -72.97 -68.45
CA GLY A 512 3.01 -72.80 -69.77
C GLY A 512 2.69 -71.48 -70.44
#